data_AF-A0A0C9YGK8-F1
#
_entry.id   AF-A0A0C9YGK8-F1
#
_cell.length_a   1.000
_cell.length_b   1.000
_cell.length_c   1.000
_cell.angle_alpha   90.00
_cell.angle_beta   90.00
_cell.angle_gamma   90.00
#
_symmetry.space_group_name_H-M   'P 1'
#
loop_
_entity.id
_entity.type
_entity.pdbx_description
1 polymer ?
#
loop_
_entity_poly.entity_id
_entity_poly.type
_entity_poly.pdbx_seq_one_letter_code
_entity_poly.pdbx_strand_id
1 'polypeptide(L)'
;IIIGSDKTTVSVAMGQNNYWPVYLSIGNIHNNVQQAHWNAIKLLAFLAIPKVAKKYTDDPMFWHFKKQLFHTVMTRIFSTLKDGMTVPQL
;
A
#
# COMPACT_ATOMS: atom_id res chain seq x y z
N ILE A 1 -4.16 2.71 -13.71
CA ILE A 1 -3.63 1.90 -12.57
C ILE A 1 -4.53 2.15 -11.38
N ILE A 2 -5.01 1.10 -10.69
CA ILE A 2 -5.79 1.20 -9.45
C ILE A 2 -4.96 0.56 -8.33
N ILE A 3 -5.02 1.14 -7.13
CA ILE A 3 -4.29 0.64 -5.96
C ILE A 3 -5.28 0.42 -4.82
N GLY A 4 -5.11 -0.70 -4.11
CA GLY A 4 -5.81 -0.99 -2.87
C GLY A 4 -4.80 -1.26 -1.76
N SER A 5 -5.06 -0.74 -0.57
CA SER A 5 -4.33 -1.12 0.64
C SER A 5 -5.35 -1.61 1.66
N ASP A 6 -5.08 -2.74 2.27
CA ASP A 6 -5.90 -3.29 3.36
C ASP A 6 -5.05 -3.53 4.60
N LYS A 7 -5.65 -3.51 5.79
CA LYS A 7 -4.95 -3.80 7.03
C LYS A 7 -4.99 -5.31 7.27
N THR A 8 -3.92 -6.02 6.93
CA THR A 8 -3.85 -7.47 7.14
C THR A 8 -2.90 -7.84 8.28
N THR A 9 -3.27 -8.89 9.00
CA THR A 9 -2.41 -9.53 10.01
C THR A 9 -1.90 -10.83 9.40
N VAL A 10 -0.59 -10.93 9.17
CA VAL A 10 0.04 -12.15 8.64
C VAL A 10 0.56 -12.96 9.82
N SER A 11 0.14 -14.20 9.98
CA SER A 11 0.63 -15.08 11.04
C SER A 11 1.99 -15.69 10.67
N VAL A 12 3.09 -14.95 10.83
CA VAL A 12 4.47 -15.47 10.68
C VAL A 12 5.23 -15.20 11.97
N ALA A 13 5.84 -16.22 12.58
CA ALA A 13 6.31 -16.25 13.98
C ALA A 13 7.43 -15.26 14.41
N MET A 14 7.66 -14.13 13.73
CA MET A 14 8.66 -13.12 14.10
C MET A 14 8.00 -11.79 14.50
N GLY A 15 7.59 -11.63 15.77
CA GLY A 15 7.43 -10.37 16.54
C GLY A 15 6.53 -9.21 16.03
N GLN A 16 6.52 -8.94 14.72
CA GLN A 16 5.64 -8.01 14.01
C GLN A 16 4.82 -8.78 12.96
N ASN A 17 3.56 -9.05 13.29
CA ASN A 17 2.58 -9.69 12.39
C ASN A 17 1.70 -8.71 11.63
N ASN A 18 1.78 -7.42 11.93
CA ASN A 18 0.82 -6.45 11.42
C ASN A 18 1.47 -5.65 10.29
N TYR A 19 0.92 -5.81 9.08
CA TYR A 19 1.41 -5.15 7.88
C TYR A 19 0.25 -4.49 7.13
N TRP A 20 0.56 -3.48 6.33
CA TRP A 20 -0.34 -2.99 5.30
C TRP A 20 0.17 -3.46 3.94
N PRO A 21 -0.36 -4.56 3.39
CA PRO A 21 -0.11 -4.91 2.00
C PRO A 21 -0.66 -3.84 1.06
N VAL A 22 0.15 -3.47 0.10
CA VAL A 22 -0.23 -2.59 -1.02
C VAL A 22 -0.43 -3.46 -2.25
N TYR A 23 -1.62 -3.43 -2.82
CA TYR A 23 -2.00 -4.14 -4.02
C TYR A 23 -2.11 -3.21 -5.21
N LEU A 24 -1.62 -3.64 -6.37
CA LEU A 24 -1.65 -2.92 -7.63
C LEU A 24 -2.48 -3.69 -8.65
N SER A 25 -3.39 -3.00 -9.34
CA SER A 25 -4.10 -3.53 -10.49
C SER A 25 -4.10 -2.60 -11.71
N ILE A 26 -4.20 -3.20 -12.89
CA ILE A 26 -4.29 -2.45 -14.15
C ILE A 26 -5.73 -1.94 -14.28
N GLY A 27 -5.94 -0.68 -13.93
CA GLY A 27 -7.23 -0.01 -14.02
C GLY A 27 -7.63 0.30 -15.46
N ASN A 28 -8.05 -0.72 -16.20
CA ASN A 28 -8.89 -0.64 -17.42
C ASN A 28 -9.29 -2.06 -17.87
N ILE A 29 -9.74 -2.92 -16.95
CA ILE A 29 -10.20 -4.27 -17.30
C ILE A 29 -11.71 -4.19 -17.48
N HIS A 30 -12.17 -4.37 -18.71
CA HIS A 30 -13.58 -4.34 -19.05
C HIS A 30 -14.36 -5.35 -18.19
N ASN A 31 -15.52 -4.92 -17.67
CA ASN A 31 -16.34 -5.57 -16.64
C ASN A 31 -16.56 -7.09 -16.86
N ASN A 32 -16.53 -7.55 -18.11
CA ASN A 32 -16.73 -8.95 -18.49
C ASN A 32 -15.61 -9.92 -18.08
N VAL A 33 -14.45 -9.41 -17.62
CA VAL A 33 -13.27 -10.23 -17.24
C VAL A 33 -13.01 -10.20 -15.72
N GLN A 34 -13.78 -9.43 -14.93
CA GLN A 34 -13.60 -9.33 -13.47
C GLN A 34 -13.71 -10.68 -12.75
N GLN A 35 -14.53 -11.61 -13.25
CA GLN A 35 -14.76 -12.90 -12.61
C GLN A 35 -13.64 -13.93 -12.89
N ALA A 36 -12.79 -13.71 -13.90
CA ALA A 36 -11.72 -14.64 -14.29
C ALA A 36 -10.32 -14.23 -13.78
N HIS A 37 -10.17 -13.06 -13.14
CA HIS A 37 -8.89 -12.35 -13.07
C HIS A 37 -8.23 -12.27 -11.68
N TRP A 38 -8.06 -13.39 -10.99
CA TRP A 38 -7.14 -13.46 -9.82
C TRP A 38 -5.69 -13.01 -10.15
N ASN A 39 -5.30 -12.95 -11.43
CA ASN A 39 -3.96 -12.51 -11.86
C ASN A 39 -3.76 -10.99 -12.03
N ALA A 40 -4.79 -10.15 -11.83
CA ALA A 40 -4.73 -8.70 -12.16
C ALA A 40 -4.18 -7.89 -11.01
N ILE A 41 -4.25 -8.49 -9.83
CA ILE A 41 -3.88 -7.88 -8.57
C ILE A 41 -2.50 -8.44 -8.23
N LYS A 42 -1.50 -7.57 -8.25
CA LYS A 42 -0.14 -7.90 -7.82
C LYS A 42 0.10 -7.25 -6.47
N LEU A 43 0.63 -8.03 -5.52
CA LEU A 43 1.14 -7.50 -4.27
C LEU A 43 2.43 -6.70 -4.58
N LEU A 44 2.42 -5.43 -4.22
CA LEU A 44 3.49 -4.49 -4.53
C LEU A 44 4.47 -4.32 -3.36
N ALA A 45 3.95 -4.25 -2.13
CA ALA A 45 4.77 -4.07 -0.93
C ALA A 45 4.01 -4.49 0.34
N PHE A 46 4.77 -4.78 1.41
CA PHE A 46 4.25 -4.85 2.78
C PHE A 46 4.78 -3.67 3.57
N LEU A 47 3.89 -2.81 4.03
CA LEU A 47 4.26 -1.68 4.88
C LEU A 47 4.26 -2.08 6.35
N ALA A 48 5.37 -1.88 7.04
CA ALA A 48 5.43 -2.10 8.48
C ALA A 48 4.55 -1.07 9.21
N ILE A 49 3.73 -1.54 10.14
CA ILE A 49 2.95 -0.65 11.00
C ILE A 49 3.82 -0.29 12.22
N PRO A 50 4.23 0.98 12.37
CA PRO A 50 5.03 1.37 13.51
C PRO A 50 4.25 1.14 14.80
N LYS A 51 4.91 0.55 15.80
CA LYS A 51 4.38 0.36 17.14
C LYS A 51 4.97 1.42 18.05
N VAL A 52 4.15 1.95 18.95
CA VAL A 52 4.58 2.89 20.00
C VAL A 52 4.11 2.36 21.35
N ALA A 53 4.75 2.81 22.43
CA ALA A 53 4.30 2.49 23.78
C ALA A 53 2.83 2.90 23.96
N LYS A 54 2.06 2.10 24.71
CA LYS A 54 0.60 2.27 24.89
C LYS A 54 0.19 3.70 25.31
N LYS A 55 1.05 4.41 26.05
CA LYS A 55 0.83 5.81 26.45
C LYS A 55 0.77 6.82 25.30
N TYR A 56 1.23 6.46 24.10
CA TYR A 56 1.32 7.35 22.93
C TYR A 56 0.45 6.89 21.76
N THR A 57 -0.43 5.89 21.95
CA THR A 57 -1.28 5.37 20.86
C THR A 57 -2.23 6.42 20.29
N ASP A 58 -2.71 7.31 21.15
CA ASP A 58 -3.68 8.36 20.83
C ASP A 58 -3.01 9.75 20.72
N ASP A 59 -1.67 9.78 20.66
CA ASP A 59 -0.91 11.01 20.52
C ASP A 59 -1.03 11.56 19.09
N PRO A 60 -1.51 12.80 18.89
CA PRO A 60 -1.68 13.39 17.56
C PRO A 60 -0.40 13.42 16.72
N MET A 61 0.77 13.59 17.33
CA MET A 61 2.05 13.55 16.61
C MET A 61 2.35 12.15 16.10
N PHE A 62 2.03 11.11 16.88
CA PHE A 62 2.18 9.73 16.42
C PHE A 62 1.24 9.41 15.24
N TRP A 63 0.01 9.92 15.27
CA TRP A 63 -0.92 9.81 14.14
C TRP A 63 -0.40 10.52 12.88
N HIS A 64 0.15 11.72 13.05
CA HIS A 64 0.75 12.46 11.94
C HIS A 64 1.96 11.74 11.37
N PHE A 65 2.86 11.25 12.24
CA PHE A 65 4.02 10.44 11.85
C PHE A 65 3.61 9.21 11.03
N LYS A 66 2.57 8.47 11.46
CA LYS A 66 2.06 7.32 10.71
C LYS A 66 1.58 7.69 9.30
N LYS A 67 0.86 8.81 9.17
CA LYS A 67 0.40 9.31 7.87
C LYS A 67 1.59 9.71 7.00
N GLN A 68 2.54 10.47 7.55
CA GLN A 68 3.74 10.89 6.82
C GLN A 68 4.56 9.70 6.34
N LEU A 69 4.74 8.69 7.19
CA LEU A 69 5.45 7.45 6.84
C LEU A 69 4.77 6.74 5.68
N PHE A 70 3.44 6.58 5.75
CA PHE A 70 2.66 5.99 4.66
C PHE A 70 2.85 6.75 3.35
N HIS A 71 2.64 8.07 3.35
CA HIS A 71 2.78 8.89 2.15
C HIS A 71 4.21 8.87 1.60
N THR A 72 5.23 8.92 2.45
CA THR A 72 6.63 8.91 2.02
C THR A 72 6.98 7.61 1.31
N VAL A 73 6.58 6.46 1.87
CA VAL A 73 6.84 5.18 1.22
C VAL A 73 6.04 5.06 -0.07
N MET A 74 4.79 5.55 -0.10
CA MET A 74 3.98 5.53 -1.30
C MET A 74 4.58 6.38 -2.42
N THR A 75 5.05 7.58 -2.11
CA THR A 75 5.80 8.44 -3.04
C THR A 75 7.06 7.74 -3.54
N ARG A 76 7.77 7.02 -2.67
CA ARG A 76 8.97 6.28 -3.08
C ARG A 76 8.63 5.13 -4.04
N ILE A 77 7.58 4.37 -3.75
CA ILE A 77 7.09 3.28 -4.62
C ILE A 77 6.69 3.84 -5.99
N PHE A 78 6.00 4.98 -6.04
CA PHE A 78 5.57 5.60 -7.30
C PHE A 78 6.62 6.45 -7.99
N SER A 79 7.77 6.68 -7.38
CA SER A 79 8.81 7.52 -7.98
C SER A 79 9.26 7.00 -9.35
N THR A 80 9.26 5.69 -9.55
CA THR A 80 9.60 5.05 -10.84
C THR A 80 8.49 5.16 -11.88
N LEU A 81 7.23 5.31 -11.46
CA LEU A 81 6.08 5.49 -12.34
C LEU A 81 5.85 6.96 -12.72
N LYS A 82 6.48 7.89 -11.99
CA LYS A 82 6.27 9.33 -12.15
C LYS A 82 6.56 9.80 -13.57
N ASP A 83 7.68 9.37 -14.15
CA ASP A 83 8.09 9.78 -15.50
C ASP A 83 7.06 9.36 -16.57
N GLY A 84 6.56 8.13 -16.47
CA GLY A 84 5.51 7.60 -17.33
C GLY A 84 4.09 8.15 -17.06
N MET A 85 3.88 8.84 -15.94
CA MET A 85 2.63 9.56 -15.64
C MET A 85 2.66 11.01 -16.10
N THR A 86 3.85 11.61 -16.25
CA THR A 86 4.00 13.01 -16.68
C THR A 86 4.00 13.20 -18.19
N VAL A 87 4.38 12.18 -18.95
CA VAL A 87 4.43 12.25 -20.41
C VAL A 87 3.41 11.26 -20.98
N PRO A 88 2.31 11.73 -21.62
CA PRO A 88 1.43 10.84 -22.34
C PRO A 88 2.20 10.21 -23.51
N GLN A 89 2.32 8.89 -23.51
CA GLN A 89 2.88 8.15 -24.65
C GLN A 89 1.78 8.05 -25.71
N LEU A 90 2.07 8.57 -26.92
CA LEU A 90 1.23 8.48 -28.11
C LEU A 90 1.40 7.12 -28.80
#